data_AF-A0A2H9MVS3-F1
#
_entry.id   AF-A0A2H9MVS3-F1
#
_cell.length_a   1.000
_cell.length_b   1.000
_cell.length_c   1.000
_cell.angle_alpha   90.00
_cell.angle_beta   90.00
_cell.angle_gamma   90.00
#
_symmetry.space_group_name_H-M   'P 1'
#
loop_
_entity.id
_entity.type
_entity.pdbx_description
1 polymer ?
#
loop_
_entity_poly.entity_id
_entity_poly.type
_entity_poly.pdbx_seq_one_letter_code
_entity_poly.pdbx_strand_id
1 'polypeptide(L)' 'SKHYCKNCEVEFNNPPKIHLEENTNEQVSDNLILVERGQYTCQQCNGIIGEYRVFQKKDESSDAGNAKPSQ' A
#
# COMPACT_ATOMS: atom_id res chain seq x y z
N SER A 1 -20.59 -0.74 -2.85
CA SER A 1 -19.82 -0.90 -1.61
C SER A 1 -19.96 0.38 -0.80
N LYS A 2 -19.93 0.31 0.54
CA LYS A 2 -19.92 1.49 1.42
C LYS A 2 -18.66 1.46 2.26
N HIS A 3 -18.02 2.62 2.46
CA HIS A 3 -16.77 2.75 3.19
C HIS A 3 -16.97 3.62 4.43
N TYR A 4 -16.32 3.28 5.54
CA TYR A 4 -16.40 4.02 6.79
C TYR A 4 -15.01 4.45 7.25
N CYS A 5 -14.85 5.72 7.59
CA CYS A 5 -13.59 6.25 8.11
C CYS A 5 -13.64 6.32 9.63
N LYS A 6 -12.70 5.67 10.31
CA LYS A 6 -12.59 5.71 11.77
C LYS A 6 -12.09 7.05 12.31
N ASN A 7 -11.42 7.88 11.49
CA ASN A 7 -10.87 9.16 11.95
C ASN A 7 -11.93 10.26 12.05
N CYS A 8 -12.87 10.32 11.10
CA CYS A 8 -13.95 11.31 11.11
C CYS A 8 -15.33 10.70 11.39
N GLU A 9 -15.40 9.39 11.57
CA GLU A 9 -16.64 8.65 11.88
C GLU A 9 -17.74 8.79 10.82
N VAL A 10 -17.36 9.05 9.56
CA VAL A 10 -18.28 9.26 8.44
C VAL A 10 -18.29 8.06 7.48
N GLU A 11 -19.49 7.69 7.04
CA GLU A 11 -19.73 6.77 5.92
C GLU A 11 -19.70 7.51 4.58
N PHE A 12 -19.07 6.92 3.58
CA PHE A 12 -18.97 7.48 2.23
C PHE A 12 -19.07 6.37 1.17
N ASN A 13 -19.67 6.72 0.03
CA ASN A 13 -19.95 5.75 -1.05
C ASN A 13 -18.74 5.51 -1.97
N ASN A 14 -17.82 6.47 -2.03
CA ASN A 14 -16.64 6.37 -2.88
C ASN A 14 -15.53 5.57 -2.17
N PRO A 15 -14.64 4.90 -2.91
CA PRO A 15 -13.45 4.31 -2.29
C PRO A 15 -12.52 5.39 -1.72
N PRO A 16 -11.64 5.04 -0.77
CA PRO A 16 -10.53 5.90 -0.33
C PRO A 16 -9.74 6.48 -1.51
N LYS A 17 -9.25 7.71 -1.37
CA LYS A 17 -8.33 8.31 -2.36
C LYS A 17 -6.99 7.61 -2.28
N ILE A 18 -6.33 7.44 -3.41
CA ILE A 18 -4.95 6.99 -3.47
C ILE A 18 -4.06 8.23 -3.56
N HIS A 19 -3.10 8.34 -2.66
CA HIS A 19 -2.04 9.34 -2.71
C HIS A 19 -0.71 8.65 -2.98
N LEU A 20 -0.16 8.85 -4.16
CA LEU A 20 1.17 8.37 -4.56
C LEU A 20 2.23 9.25 -3.87
N GLU A 21 3.11 8.64 -3.10
CA GLU A 21 4.22 9.35 -2.46
C GLU A 21 5.48 9.28 -3.32
N GLU A 22 5.89 8.08 -3.73
CA GLU A 22 7.14 7.88 -4.49
C GLU A 22 7.05 6.69 -5.47
N ASN A 23 7.75 6.83 -6.60
CA ASN A 23 7.92 5.81 -7.65
C ASN A 23 9.38 5.81 -8.14
N THR A 24 10.32 5.48 -7.25
CA THR A 24 11.77 5.66 -7.46
C THR A 24 12.54 4.36 -7.75
N ASN A 25 11.88 3.21 -7.89
CA ASN A 25 12.51 1.89 -8.05
C ASN A 25 13.61 1.64 -7.00
N GLU A 26 13.25 1.77 -5.73
CA GLU A 26 14.15 1.60 -4.59
C GLU A 26 14.54 0.12 -4.43
N GLN A 27 15.84 -0.19 -4.40
CA GLN A 27 16.31 -1.55 -4.17
C GLN A 27 16.23 -1.90 -2.68
N VAL A 28 15.28 -2.78 -2.33
CA VAL A 28 15.03 -3.22 -0.94
C VAL A 28 15.86 -4.44 -0.58
N SER A 29 16.12 -5.32 -1.56
CA SER A 29 17.05 -6.44 -1.45
C SER A 29 17.61 -6.81 -2.83
N ASP A 30 18.53 -7.77 -2.89
CA ASP A 30 19.15 -8.20 -4.15
C ASP A 30 18.13 -8.56 -5.24
N ASN A 31 17.02 -9.19 -4.85
CA ASN A 31 15.97 -9.62 -5.77
C ASN A 31 14.58 -8.97 -5.54
N LEU A 32 14.49 -7.87 -4.79
CA LEU A 32 13.21 -7.18 -4.53
C LEU A 32 13.38 -5.66 -4.66
N ILE A 33 12.59 -5.05 -5.54
CA ILE A 33 12.55 -3.61 -5.77
C ILE A 33 11.20 -3.08 -5.31
N LEU A 34 11.18 -2.02 -4.50
CA LEU A 34 9.98 -1.22 -4.24
C LEU A 34 9.79 -0.26 -5.40
N VAL A 35 8.78 -0.51 -6.23
CA VAL A 35 8.52 0.30 -7.43
C VAL A 35 7.57 1.45 -7.13
N GLU A 36 6.70 1.30 -6.13
CA GLU A 36 5.72 2.32 -5.77
C GLU A 36 5.36 2.23 -4.29
N ARG A 37 5.22 3.39 -3.64
CA ARG A 37 4.56 3.49 -2.34
C ARG A 37 3.57 4.64 -2.31
N GLY A 38 2.53 4.48 -1.51
CA GLY A 38 1.56 5.53 -1.28
C GLY A 38 0.61 5.20 -0.13
N GLN A 39 -0.44 6.01 -0.04
CA GLN A 39 -1.40 5.96 1.05
C GLN A 39 -2.83 5.95 0.52
N TYR A 40 -3.70 5.20 1.20
CA TYR A 40 -5.13 5.36 1.08
C TYR A 40 -5.60 6.43 2.07
N THR A 41 -6.27 7.47 1.60
CA THR A 41 -6.77 8.56 2.44
C THR A 41 -8.30 8.69 2.36
N CYS A 42 -8.90 9.17 3.45
CA CYS A 42 -10.32 9.41 3.51
C CYS A 42 -10.75 10.52 2.53
N GLN A 43 -11.84 10.30 1.81
CA GLN A 43 -12.39 11.29 0.88
C GLN A 43 -12.86 12.58 1.58
N GLN A 44 -13.30 12.48 2.84
CA GLN A 44 -13.93 13.57 3.59
C GLN A 44 -12.92 14.40 4.40
N CYS A 45 -12.05 13.74 5.17
CA CYS A 45 -11.11 14.41 6.08
C CYS A 45 -9.64 14.32 5.64
N ASN A 46 -9.34 13.61 4.55
CA ASN A 46 -7.98 13.30 4.09
C ASN A 46 -7.13 12.52 5.11
N GLY A 47 -7.74 11.97 6.17
CA GLY A 47 -7.05 11.12 7.14
C GLY A 47 -6.52 9.83 6.49
N ILE A 48 -5.32 9.42 6.88
CA ILE A 48 -4.66 8.21 6.38
C ILE A 48 -5.40 6.98 6.91
N ILE A 49 -5.82 6.11 5.99
CA ILE A 49 -6.52 4.85 6.28
C ILE A 49 -5.54 3.68 6.26
N GLY A 50 -4.53 3.75 5.39
CA GLY A 50 -3.49 2.74 5.30
C GLY A 50 -2.42 3.10 4.29
N GLU A 51 -1.32 2.39 4.33
CA GLU A 51 -0.22 2.49 3.39
C GLU A 51 -0.26 1.31 2.42
N TYR A 52 0.21 1.52 1.20
CA TYR A 52 0.44 0.45 0.24
C TYR A 52 1.85 0.54 -0.34
N ARG A 53 2.38 -0.62 -0.71
CA ARG A 53 3.69 -0.78 -1.33
C ARG A 53 3.58 -1.80 -2.45
N VAL A 54 4.12 -1.47 -3.62
CA VAL A 54 4.19 -2.36 -4.77
C VAL A 54 5.64 -2.78 -4.93
N PHE A 55 5.88 -4.09 -4.84
CA PHE A 55 7.21 -4.66 -5.03
C PHE A 55 7.27 -5.43 -6.34
N GLN A 56 8.41 -5.36 -7.00
CA GLN A 56 8.76 -6.15 -8.17
C GLN A 56 9.95 -7.05 -7.84
N LYS A 57 9.83 -8.35 -8.10
CA LYS A 57 10.97 -9.27 -8.04
C LYS A 57 11.76 -9.19 -9.35
N LYS A 58 13.09 -9.27 -9.26
CA LYS A 58 13.92 -9.41 -10.49
C LYS A 58 13.87 -10.85 -11.02
N ASP A 59 13.70 -11.81 -10.12
CA ASP A 59 13.56 -13.24 -10.41
C ASP A 59 12.42 -13.84 -9.58
N GLU A 60 11.34 -14.26 -10.25
CA GLU A 60 10.15 -14.85 -9.64
C GLU A 60 10.42 -16.18 -8.92
N SER A 61 11.54 -16.86 -9.22
CA SER A 61 11.93 -18.12 -8.59
C SER A 61 12.64 -17.98 -7.24
N SER A 62 13.02 -16.76 -6.85
CA SER A 62 13.73 -16.50 -5.61
C SER A 62 12.81 -16.47 -4.37
N ASP A 63 13.36 -16.85 -3.23
CA ASP A 63 12.66 -16.90 -1.93
C ASP A 63 12.41 -15.51 -1.31
N ALA A 64 12.82 -14.43 -1.99
CA ALA A 64 12.67 -13.06 -1.50
C ALA A 64 11.20 -12.65 -1.44
N GLY A 65 10.76 -12.11 -0.30
CA GLY A 65 9.39 -11.59 -0.10
C GLY A 65 8.35 -12.61 0.36
N ASN A 66 8.74 -13.86 0.66
CA ASN A 66 7.83 -14.83 1.26
C ASN A 66 7.60 -14.51 2.74
N ALA A 67 6.34 -14.32 3.13
CA ALA A 67 5.98 -14.24 4.54
C ALA A 67 6.39 -15.55 5.23
N LYS A 68 7.07 -15.45 6.39
CA LYS A 68 7.35 -16.64 7.19
C LYS A 68 6.01 -17.31 7.54
N PRO A 69 5.87 -18.64 7.36
CA PRO A 69 4.66 -19.31 7.76
C PRO A 69 4.44 -19.07 9.25
N SER A 70 3.22 -18.70 9.60
CA SER A 70 2.78 -18.59 10.99
C SER A 70 2.97 -19.96 11.64
N GLN A 71 3.88 -20.06 12.60
CA GLN A 71 4.03 -21.27 13.43
C GLN A 71 2.79 -21.50 14.29
#